data_AF-A0A6A5F8A7-F1
#
_entry.id   AF-A0A6A5F8A7-F1
#
_cell.length_a   1.000
_cell.length_b   1.000
_cell.length_c   1.000
_cell.angle_alpha   90.00
_cell.angle_beta   90.00
_cell.angle_gamma   90.00
#
_symmetry.space_group_name_H-M   'P 1'
#
loop_
_entity.id
_entity.type
_entity.pdbx_description
1 polymer ?
#
loop_
_entity_poly.entity_id
_entity_poly.type
_entity_poly.pdbx_seq_one_letter_code
_entity_poly.pdbx_strand_id
1 'polypeptide(L)'
;MLSSLLLTCVARCTSPISYLQIRFWRDYVHEESSLMDSYTTKHAKQLAERNVKSFFNKTPPEEIITPSNKDWEKISSLYTFSTKDNYYSTLHRAVEDCQEVDNGMIRLTTVKLNDSAGHTPAVLSFVNDGSV
;
A
#
# COMPACT_ATOMS: atom_id res chain seq x y z
N MET A 1 10.80 -20.74 -23.76
CA MET A 1 9.57 -21.56 -23.65
C MET A 1 9.61 -22.47 -22.41
N LEU A 2 10.49 -23.49 -22.36
CA LEU A 2 10.60 -24.39 -21.20
C LEU A 2 11.02 -23.68 -19.90
N SER A 3 11.99 -22.76 -19.98
CA SER A 3 12.45 -21.96 -18.84
C SER A 3 11.35 -21.11 -18.21
N SER A 4 10.53 -20.44 -19.03
CA SER A 4 9.40 -19.62 -18.57
C SER A 4 8.32 -20.45 -17.87
N LEU A 5 8.04 -21.65 -18.40
CA LEU A 5 7.08 -22.59 -17.78
C LEU A 5 7.59 -23.07 -16.42
N LEU A 6 8.86 -23.50 -16.35
CA LEU A 6 9.49 -23.95 -15.11
C LEU A 6 9.49 -22.88 -14.03
N LEU A 7 9.87 -21.64 -14.37
CA LEU A 7 9.83 -20.51 -13.44
C LEU A 7 8.42 -20.25 -12.90
N THR A 8 7.41 -20.32 -13.78
CA THR A 8 6.00 -20.12 -13.38
C THR A 8 5.52 -21.25 -12.48
N CYS A 9 5.83 -22.50 -12.80
CA CYS A 9 5.48 -23.66 -11.98
C CYS A 9 6.12 -23.58 -10.59
N VAL A 10 7.42 -23.29 -10.51
CA VAL A 10 8.12 -23.12 -9.23
C VAL A 10 7.45 -22.01 -8.40
N ALA A 11 7.25 -20.82 -8.99
CA ALA A 11 6.63 -19.69 -8.28
C ALA A 11 5.20 -20.00 -7.76
N ARG A 12 4.42 -20.80 -8.51
CA ARG A 12 3.07 -21.20 -8.09
C ARG A 12 3.09 -22.30 -7.03
N CYS A 13 3.94 -23.32 -7.19
CA CYS A 13 4.02 -24.46 -6.27
C CYS A 13 4.67 -24.09 -4.92
N THR A 14 5.53 -23.06 -4.88
CA THR A 14 6.13 -22.56 -3.63
C THR A 14 5.33 -21.41 -3.02
N SER A 15 4.18 -21.04 -3.58
CA SER A 15 3.37 -19.95 -3.03
C SER A 15 2.71 -20.39 -1.72
N PRO A 16 2.78 -19.58 -0.65
CA PRO A 16 2.11 -19.88 0.62
C PRO A 16 0.59 -19.65 0.59
N ILE A 17 0.03 -19.27 -0.57
CA ILE A 17 -1.35 -18.78 -0.72
C ILE A 17 -2.14 -19.72 -1.62
N SER A 18 -3.40 -19.99 -1.25
CA SER A 18 -4.29 -20.81 -2.08
C SER A 18 -4.58 -20.16 -3.44
N TYR A 19 -4.84 -20.98 -4.47
CA TYR A 19 -5.16 -20.50 -5.82
C TYR A 19 -6.33 -19.51 -5.84
N LEU A 20 -7.42 -19.80 -5.10
CA LEU A 20 -8.59 -18.93 -5.03
C LEU A 20 -8.26 -17.58 -4.41
N GLN A 21 -7.45 -17.56 -3.36
CA GLN A 21 -7.02 -16.32 -2.73
C GLN A 21 -6.09 -15.50 -3.63
N ILE A 22 -5.18 -16.14 -4.39
CA ILE A 22 -4.38 -15.45 -5.40
C ILE A 22 -5.26 -14.84 -6.49
N ARG A 23 -6.31 -15.54 -6.92
CA ARG A 23 -7.26 -15.02 -7.91
C ARG A 23 -7.98 -13.79 -7.37
N PHE A 24 -8.58 -13.90 -6.18
CA PHE A 24 -9.24 -12.77 -5.53
C PHE A 24 -8.29 -11.58 -5.37
N TRP A 25 -7.05 -11.82 -4.93
CA TRP A 25 -6.08 -10.75 -4.72
C TRP A 25 -5.75 -10.00 -6.02
N ARG A 26 -5.62 -10.72 -7.14
CA ARG A 26 -5.42 -10.08 -8.45
C ARG A 26 -6.59 -9.19 -8.84
N ASP A 27 -7.81 -9.69 -8.66
CA ASP A 27 -9.03 -8.95 -8.98
C ASP A 27 -9.13 -7.71 -8.07
N TYR A 28 -8.84 -7.85 -6.76
CA TYR A 28 -8.78 -6.74 -5.81
C TYR A 28 -7.80 -5.64 -6.23
N VAL A 29 -6.54 -5.99 -6.54
CA VAL A 29 -5.52 -5.00 -6.93
C VAL A 29 -5.91 -4.29 -8.23
N HIS A 30 -6.54 -5.00 -9.17
CA HIS A 30 -7.02 -4.41 -10.41
C HIS A 30 -8.11 -3.37 -10.14
N GLU A 31 -9.13 -3.73 -9.36
CA GLU A 31 -10.23 -2.83 -9.00
C GLU A 31 -9.75 -1.65 -8.15
N GLU A 32 -8.86 -1.89 -7.17
CA GLU A 32 -8.27 -0.83 -6.34
C GLU A 32 -7.54 0.21 -7.20
N SER A 33 -6.71 -0.23 -8.16
CA SER A 33 -6.02 0.68 -9.08
C SER A 33 -7.00 1.50 -9.93
N SER A 34 -8.01 0.84 -10.51
CA SER A 34 -9.03 1.50 -11.34
C SER A 34 -9.81 2.57 -10.56
N LEU A 35 -10.20 2.24 -9.32
CA LEU A 35 -10.87 3.17 -8.42
C LEU A 35 -9.95 4.33 -8.01
N MET A 36 -8.67 4.05 -7.74
CA MET A 36 -7.68 5.05 -7.35
C MET A 36 -7.46 6.08 -8.48
N ASP A 37 -7.34 5.64 -9.72
CA ASP A 37 -7.15 6.51 -10.88
C ASP A 37 -8.37 7.43 -11.11
N SER A 38 -9.56 6.84 -11.07
CA SER A 38 -10.83 7.56 -11.21
C SER A 38 -11.03 8.59 -10.10
N TYR A 39 -10.80 8.18 -8.84
CA TYR A 39 -10.95 9.05 -7.67
C TYR A 39 -9.93 10.18 -7.67
N THR A 40 -8.65 9.89 -7.92
CA THR A 40 -7.57 10.88 -7.94
C THR A 40 -7.83 11.95 -9.01
N THR A 41 -8.29 11.54 -10.19
CA THR A 41 -8.65 12.47 -11.27
C THR A 41 -9.79 13.40 -10.84
N LYS A 42 -10.84 12.85 -10.22
CA LYS A 42 -11.99 13.62 -9.73
C LYS A 42 -11.58 14.59 -8.61
N HIS A 43 -10.78 14.14 -7.65
CA HIS A 43 -10.30 14.94 -6.53
C HIS A 43 -9.38 16.07 -6.99
N ALA A 44 -8.45 15.79 -7.91
CA ALA A 44 -7.57 16.79 -8.50
C ALA A 44 -8.36 17.88 -9.23
N LYS A 45 -9.39 17.49 -10.01
CA LYS A 45 -10.28 18.43 -10.67
C LYS A 45 -11.02 19.32 -9.67
N GLN A 46 -11.59 18.74 -8.62
CA GLN A 46 -12.30 19.48 -7.57
C GLN A 46 -11.38 20.51 -6.89
N LEU A 47 -10.16 20.10 -6.54
CA LEU A 47 -9.18 20.99 -5.91
C LEU A 47 -8.75 22.13 -6.85
N ALA A 48 -8.55 21.84 -8.14
CA ALA A 48 -8.21 22.85 -9.14
C ALA A 48 -9.37 23.85 -9.36
N GLU A 49 -10.60 23.36 -9.50
CA GLU A 49 -11.80 24.21 -9.67
C GLU A 49 -11.98 25.16 -8.48
N ARG A 50 -11.82 24.66 -7.25
CA ARG A 50 -11.84 25.47 -6.04
C ARG A 50 -10.79 26.59 -6.10
N ASN A 51 -9.55 26.26 -6.43
CA ASN A 51 -8.44 27.22 -6.47
C ASN A 51 -8.68 28.32 -7.50
N VAL A 52 -9.10 27.95 -8.71
CA VAL A 52 -9.39 28.90 -9.80
C VAL A 52 -10.53 29.84 -9.37
N LYS A 53 -11.64 29.29 -8.85
CA LYS A 53 -12.78 30.09 -8.40
C LYS A 53 -12.40 31.09 -7.31
N SER A 54 -11.69 30.65 -6.28
CA SER A 54 -11.24 31.52 -5.19
C SER A 54 -10.27 32.61 -5.65
N PHE A 55 -9.36 32.29 -6.57
CA PHE A 55 -8.39 33.26 -7.11
C PHE A 55 -9.07 34.41 -7.87
N PHE A 56 -10.04 34.10 -8.74
CA PHE A 56 -10.75 35.10 -9.54
C PHE A 56 -11.79 35.87 -8.74
N ASN A 57 -12.47 35.23 -7.78
CA ASN A 57 -13.48 35.88 -6.95
C ASN A 57 -12.89 36.63 -5.73
N LYS A 58 -11.57 36.52 -5.50
CA LYS A 58 -10.87 37.09 -4.33
C LYS A 58 -11.48 36.63 -2.99
N THR A 59 -11.99 35.40 -2.94
CA THR A 59 -12.57 34.82 -1.72
C THR A 59 -11.58 33.84 -1.06
N PRO A 60 -11.58 33.73 0.28
CA PRO A 60 -10.87 32.64 0.97
C PRO A 60 -11.34 31.29 0.43
N PRO A 61 -10.45 30.30 0.32
CA PRO A 61 -10.80 29.09 -0.39
C PRO A 61 -11.27 27.99 0.58
N GLU A 62 -12.27 27.22 0.16
CA GLU A 62 -12.91 26.18 0.99
C GLU A 62 -11.93 25.05 1.37
N GLU A 63 -12.11 24.43 2.53
CA GLU A 63 -11.22 23.35 2.96
C GLU A 63 -11.47 22.07 2.15
N ILE A 64 -10.44 21.59 1.46
CA ILE A 64 -10.42 20.29 0.79
C ILE A 64 -9.19 19.54 1.32
N ILE A 65 -9.44 18.46 2.06
CA ILE A 65 -8.39 17.63 2.64
C ILE A 65 -7.80 16.75 1.54
N THR A 66 -6.47 16.70 1.50
CA THR A 66 -5.71 15.81 0.62
C THR A 66 -4.67 15.10 1.47
N PRO A 67 -4.38 13.80 1.22
CA PRO A 67 -3.37 13.08 1.99
C PRO A 67 -2.03 13.82 2.00
N SER A 68 -1.32 13.71 3.12
CA SER A 68 0.00 14.32 3.27
C SER A 68 1.04 13.59 2.42
N ASN A 69 2.21 14.19 2.20
CA ASN A 69 3.30 13.53 1.47
C ASN A 69 3.73 12.20 2.13
N LYS A 70 3.68 12.13 3.48
CA LYS A 70 3.98 10.89 4.22
C LYS A 70 2.96 9.79 3.95
N ASP A 71 1.67 10.15 3.80
CA ASP A 71 0.62 9.18 3.47
C ASP A 71 0.83 8.62 2.07
N TRP A 72 1.17 9.48 1.10
CA TRP A 72 1.50 9.07 -0.27
C TRP A 72 2.73 8.16 -0.32
N GLU A 73 3.77 8.47 0.44
CA GLU A 73 4.96 7.63 0.54
C GLU A 73 4.63 6.25 1.15
N LYS A 74 3.83 6.23 2.23
CA LYS A 74 3.42 4.99 2.91
C LYS A 74 2.72 4.03 1.95
N ILE A 75 1.75 4.51 1.17
CA ILE A 75 0.99 3.66 0.24
C ILE A 75 1.80 3.29 -1.02
N SER A 76 2.89 4.01 -1.30
CA SER A 76 3.79 3.75 -2.44
C SER A 76 4.93 2.77 -2.12
N SER A 77 5.02 2.30 -0.88
CA SER A 77 6.05 1.34 -0.45
C SER A 77 5.92 -0.02 -1.17
N LEU A 78 7.01 -0.80 -1.18
CA LEU A 78 6.97 -2.16 -1.72
C LEU A 78 6.08 -3.05 -0.85
N TYR A 79 5.07 -3.66 -1.46
CA TYR A 79 4.22 -4.60 -0.76
C TYR A 79 4.98 -5.89 -0.44
N THR A 80 5.06 -6.22 0.85
CA THR A 80 5.53 -7.52 1.33
C THR A 80 4.35 -8.33 1.86
N PHE A 81 4.12 -9.51 1.26
CA PHE A 81 3.11 -10.44 1.75
C PHE A 81 3.54 -11.02 3.10
N SER A 82 2.59 -11.11 4.03
CA SER A 82 2.74 -11.74 5.33
C SER A 82 1.61 -12.73 5.51
N THR A 83 1.89 -13.97 5.92
CA THR A 83 0.85 -14.94 6.29
C THR A 83 0.16 -14.60 7.60
N LYS A 84 0.73 -13.66 8.38
CA LYS A 84 0.18 -13.19 9.65
C LYS A 84 -0.76 -12.00 9.45
N ASP A 85 -0.52 -11.19 8.42
CA ASP A 85 -1.23 -9.94 8.17
C ASP A 85 -2.05 -10.05 6.87
N ASN A 86 -3.38 -10.00 6.99
CA ASN A 86 -4.30 -10.23 5.88
C ASN A 86 -4.59 -8.96 5.06
N TYR A 87 -3.55 -8.25 4.62
CA TYR A 87 -3.70 -7.06 3.78
C TYR A 87 -3.46 -7.39 2.30
N TYR A 88 -4.26 -6.82 1.41
CA TYR A 88 -4.15 -7.07 -0.04
C TYR A 88 -3.39 -5.96 -0.80
N SER A 89 -3.08 -4.85 -0.13
CA SER A 89 -2.27 -3.77 -0.70
C SER A 89 -1.61 -2.97 0.43
N THR A 90 -0.68 -2.09 0.07
CA THR A 90 -0.11 -1.10 0.99
C THR A 90 -1.13 -0.04 1.38
N LEU A 91 -2.08 0.28 0.49
CA LEU A 91 -3.19 1.18 0.79
C LEU A 91 -4.15 0.56 1.83
N HIS A 92 -4.58 -0.69 1.64
CA HIS A 92 -5.38 -1.44 2.61
C HIS A 92 -4.71 -1.45 3.98
N ARG A 93 -3.42 -1.81 4.03
CA ARG A 93 -2.63 -1.80 5.26
C ARG A 93 -2.59 -0.41 5.91
N ALA A 94 -2.33 0.64 5.12
CA ALA A 94 -2.24 1.99 5.64
C ALA A 94 -3.56 2.47 6.26
N VAL A 95 -4.70 2.12 5.67
CA VAL A 95 -6.03 2.47 6.20
C VAL A 95 -6.33 1.75 7.51
N GLU A 96 -6.04 0.44 7.58
CA GLU A 96 -6.28 -0.36 8.78
C GLU A 96 -5.35 0.06 9.93
N ASP A 97 -4.06 0.32 9.65
CA ASP A 97 -3.13 0.83 10.64
C ASP A 97 -3.58 2.18 11.23
N CYS A 98 -4.14 3.07 10.40
CA CYS A 98 -4.62 4.38 10.86
C CYS A 98 -5.83 4.26 11.79
N GLN A 99 -6.65 3.20 11.66
CA GLN A 99 -7.76 2.93 12.58
C GLN A 99 -7.29 2.38 13.93
N GLU A 100 -6.23 1.58 13.96
CA GLU A 100 -5.70 1.02 15.22
C GLU A 100 -5.11 2.10 16.15
N VAL A 101 -4.59 3.20 15.61
CA VAL A 101 -4.05 4.32 16.40
C VAL A 101 -5.16 5.18 17.04
N ASP A 102 -6.32 5.28 16.40
CA ASP A 102 -7.44 6.10 16.87
C ASP A 102 -8.35 5.34 17.87
N ASN A 103 -8.45 4.02 17.74
CA ASN A 103 -9.43 3.25 18.53
C ASN A 103 -8.97 2.78 19.91
N GLY A 104 -7.68 2.84 20.29
CA GLY A 104 -7.20 2.52 21.65
C GLY A 104 -7.66 1.17 22.24
N MET A 105 -8.25 0.30 21.43
CA MET A 105 -8.92 -0.93 21.83
C MET A 105 -8.37 -2.03 20.95
N ILE A 106 -7.34 -2.66 21.48
CA ILE A 106 -6.69 -3.89 21.04
C ILE A 106 -7.77 -4.85 20.54
N ARG A 107 -7.96 -4.95 19.22
CA ARG A 107 -8.64 -6.12 18.66
C ARG A 107 -7.69 -7.28 18.81
N LEU A 108 -8.15 -8.31 19.52
CA LEU A 108 -7.47 -9.59 19.71
C LEU A 108 -6.94 -10.15 18.38
N THR A 109 -5.69 -9.86 18.04
CA THR A 109 -4.86 -10.78 17.29
C THR A 109 -4.25 -11.73 18.31
N THR A 110 -4.81 -12.93 18.30
CA THR A 110 -4.34 -14.14 18.97
C THR A 110 -2.83 -14.14 19.18
N VAL A 111 -2.44 -13.97 20.45
CA VAL A 111 -1.25 -14.51 21.11
C VAL A 111 0.08 -14.29 20.38
N LYS A 112 0.73 -13.22 20.81
CA LYS A 112 2.17 -13.08 21.06
C LYS A 112 2.90 -14.45 21.14
N LEU A 113 3.74 -14.73 20.15
CA LEU A 113 4.99 -15.45 20.42
C LEU A 113 6.14 -14.48 20.18
N ASN A 114 6.70 -14.01 21.30
CA ASN A 114 8.10 -13.63 21.34
C ASN A 114 8.91 -14.84 20.87
N ASP A 115 9.70 -14.67 19.82
CA ASP A 115 11.05 -15.23 19.82
C ASP A 115 12.00 -14.24 19.18
N SER A 116 12.93 -13.80 20.00
CA SER A 116 14.13 -13.07 19.61
C SER A 116 15.01 -14.01 18.78
N ALA A 117 15.20 -13.70 17.51
CA ALA A 117 16.44 -14.01 16.81
C ALA A 117 16.54 -13.10 15.58
N GLY A 118 17.53 -12.21 15.61
CA GLY A 118 17.85 -11.37 14.47
C GLY A 118 18.21 -12.20 13.25
N HIS A 119 17.53 -11.94 12.15
CA HIS A 119 18.05 -12.18 10.82
C HIS A 119 17.56 -11.05 9.91
N THR A 120 18.40 -10.05 9.78
CA THR A 120 18.46 -9.19 8.61
C THR A 120 18.53 -10.10 7.37
N PRO A 121 17.56 -10.05 6.44
CA PRO A 121 17.76 -10.65 5.13
C PRO A 121 18.84 -9.81 4.44
N ALA A 122 19.99 -10.44 4.21
CA ALA A 122 21.17 -9.84 3.61
C ALA A 122 20.95 -9.55 2.12
N VAL A 123 20.12 -8.57 1.77
CA VAL A 123 20.09 -7.97 0.43
C VAL A 123 19.58 -6.53 0.54
N LEU A 124 20.38 -5.59 1.05
CA LEU A 124 20.33 -4.16 0.72
C LEU A 124 21.59 -3.43 1.25
N SER A 125 22.78 -3.99 1.01
CA SER A 125 24.03 -3.24 1.12
C SER A 125 24.49 -2.78 -0.25
N PHE A 126 23.66 -2.00 -0.94
CA PHE A 126 24.11 -1.21 -2.09
C PHE A 126 23.38 0.11 -2.07
N VAL A 127 23.99 1.08 -1.40
CA VAL A 127 24.35 2.42 -1.89
C VAL A 127 24.63 3.26 -0.65
N ASN A 128 25.88 3.23 -0.20
CA ASN A 128 26.59 4.42 0.27
C ASN A 128 28.07 4.08 0.40
N ASP A 129 28.90 4.58 -0.52
CA ASP A 129 30.16 5.24 -0.17
C ASP A 129 30.83 5.76 -1.44
N GLY A 130 31.19 7.05 -1.42
CA GLY A 130 32.13 7.60 -2.39
C GLY A 130 31.83 9.00 -2.91
N SER A 131 31.51 9.95 -2.02
CA SER A 131 31.85 11.35 -2.27
C SER A 131 33.36 11.54 -2.18
N VAL A 132 34.00 11.91 -3.30
CA VAL A 132 35.07 12.94 -3.37
C VAL A 132 34.89 13.69 -4.68
#